data_AF-A0A6A7C3R9-F1
#
_entry.id   AF-A0A6A7C3R9-F1
#
_cell.length_a   1.000
_cell.length_b   1.000
_cell.length_c   1.000
_cell.angle_alpha   90.00
_cell.angle_beta   90.00
_cell.angle_gamma   90.00
#
_symmetry.space_group_name_H-M   'P 1'
#
loop_
_entity.id
_entity.type
_entity.pdbx_description
1 polymer ?
#
loop_
_entity_poly.entity_id
_entity_poly.type
_entity_poly.pdbx_seq_one_letter_code
_entity_poly.pdbx_strand_id
1 'polypeptide(L)'
;MDDRLGAPEYGFPLFSDEKEDDDDLHMPQWDDDKKLKPRFQDHFTRANIVNTVGLVVMILGLLCVFVVLPVISYTGTSILSYGYETPMSQMPKGPQPEAWATVNNKTYPLMSNIRRSLIDPDTPSNAKTRKGVNGDVFNLVFSDEFNDKNRTFYPGDDPYWFGLDGWYGATQDLEWYDPDAVTTGDGTLLIQLDKFPSHGLEYRSGMLNSWNQLCFKGGIFEVSMSLPGPAGVHGWWPGVWTMGNLGRPGYLATTDGMWPYTYDSCDVGITPNQSSHDGLSNLPGQRLSSCTCPGEDHPTPGKGRGAPEIDIAEVSADWAGSGWGVATQSFQVAPFDVWWMPNYEFMETPKYQYSFVNTYTGGPYQQAISTTSMLNNDWYDGKEYQKYAFEYAPGGTADSYIAWTIGNDEMMKFDARAIGPNGNIKQRYVSEEPMSMVINFGFSNNWVLINWTALHWPAVLRVDYIRLYQKEGQESVTCDPPGYETTEYIKNHPKAYRNPNVTKWEDAGYKWPKNSFMHGC
;
A
#
# COMPACT_ATOMS: atom_id res chain seq x y z
N MET A 1 -10.42 -55.85 6.66
CA MET A 1 -11.28 -56.91 7.21
C MET A 1 -12.59 -56.25 7.57
N ASP A 2 -13.62 -56.62 6.84
CA ASP A 2 -14.98 -56.10 6.86
C ASP A 2 -15.75 -56.83 7.97
N ASP A 3 -16.36 -56.10 8.91
CA ASP A 3 -16.87 -56.60 10.20
C ASP A 3 -18.24 -57.30 10.07
N ARG A 4 -18.48 -57.94 8.92
CA ARG A 4 -19.75 -58.58 8.53
C ARG A 4 -19.77 -60.10 8.73
N LEU A 5 -18.76 -60.68 9.39
CA LEU A 5 -18.58 -62.14 9.49
C LEU A 5 -18.75 -62.69 10.91
N GLY A 6 -19.63 -62.07 11.71
CA GLY A 6 -19.88 -62.43 13.11
C GLY A 6 -21.25 -63.00 13.44
N ALA A 7 -22.08 -63.39 12.47
CA ALA A 7 -23.39 -63.98 12.73
C ALA A 7 -23.37 -65.51 12.53
N PRO A 8 -23.77 -66.32 13.53
CA PRO A 8 -23.68 -67.79 13.48
C PRO A 8 -24.71 -68.42 12.54
N GLU A 9 -24.30 -69.55 11.95
CA GLU A 9 -24.97 -70.41 10.95
C GLU A 9 -26.29 -71.06 11.41
N TYR A 10 -27.29 -70.28 11.80
CA TYR A 10 -28.67 -70.75 11.87
C TYR A 10 -29.51 -69.87 10.96
N GLY A 11 -29.95 -70.43 9.83
CA GLY A 11 -30.88 -69.78 8.92
C GLY A 11 -32.19 -69.47 9.63
N PHE A 12 -32.27 -68.27 10.22
CA PHE A 12 -33.53 -67.63 10.50
C PHE A 12 -34.03 -67.07 9.17
N PRO A 13 -35.11 -67.64 8.59
CA PRO A 13 -35.75 -67.00 7.46
C PRO A 13 -36.35 -65.68 7.98
N LEU A 14 -35.66 -64.56 7.75
CA LEU A 14 -36.27 -63.24 7.86
C LEU A 14 -37.27 -63.13 6.72
N PHE A 15 -38.50 -63.58 6.98
CA PHE A 15 -39.62 -63.26 6.13
C PHE A 15 -39.91 -61.78 6.36
N SER A 16 -39.50 -60.90 5.45
CA SER A 16 -39.79 -59.46 5.50
C SER A 16 -41.29 -59.11 5.51
N ASP A 17 -42.13 -60.14 5.41
CA ASP A 17 -43.55 -60.08 5.16
C ASP A 17 -44.34 -60.73 6.33
N GLU A 18 -43.67 -61.36 7.30
CA GLU A 18 -44.30 -61.87 8.52
C GLU A 18 -44.17 -60.85 9.64
N LYS A 19 -45.28 -60.61 10.34
CA LYS A 19 -45.31 -59.73 11.51
C LYS A 19 -44.52 -60.36 12.65
N GLU A 20 -43.49 -59.67 13.14
CA GLU A 20 -42.72 -60.05 14.33
C GLU A 20 -43.46 -59.63 15.62
N ASP A 21 -43.22 -60.32 16.73
CA ASP A 21 -43.94 -60.08 17.99
C ASP A 21 -43.66 -58.69 18.61
N ASP A 22 -42.53 -58.05 18.27
CA ASP A 22 -42.14 -56.72 18.73
C ASP A 22 -42.43 -55.60 17.72
N ASP A 23 -43.00 -55.92 16.56
CA ASP A 23 -43.43 -54.92 15.56
C ASP A 23 -44.42 -53.90 16.14
N ASP A 24 -45.24 -54.32 17.12
CA ASP A 24 -46.19 -53.43 17.83
C ASP A 24 -45.49 -52.33 18.66
N LEU A 25 -44.19 -52.47 18.97
CA LEU A 25 -43.38 -51.46 19.69
C LEU A 25 -42.58 -50.56 18.75
N HIS A 26 -42.34 -50.99 17.51
CA HIS A 26 -41.38 -50.38 16.60
C HIS A 26 -42.01 -49.83 15.31
N MET A 27 -43.19 -50.32 14.92
CA MET A 27 -43.92 -49.82 13.75
C MET A 27 -45.10 -48.95 14.17
N PRO A 28 -45.16 -47.69 13.71
CA PRO A 28 -46.28 -46.81 14.01
C PRO A 28 -47.58 -47.36 13.38
N GLN A 29 -48.56 -47.69 14.21
CA GLN A 29 -49.88 -48.11 13.75
C GLN A 29 -50.76 -46.90 13.44
N TRP A 30 -51.74 -47.13 12.56
CA TRP A 30 -52.67 -46.11 12.10
C TRP A 30 -53.59 -45.54 13.21
N ASP A 31 -53.64 -46.18 14.39
CA ASP A 31 -54.42 -45.76 15.55
C ASP A 31 -53.56 -45.37 16.78
N ASP A 32 -52.23 -45.34 16.66
CA ASP A 32 -51.33 -44.95 17.75
C ASP A 32 -51.57 -43.51 18.21
N ASP A 33 -51.91 -42.63 17.27
CA ASP A 33 -52.32 -41.24 17.50
C ASP A 33 -53.60 -41.10 18.36
N LYS A 34 -54.38 -42.19 18.48
CA LYS A 34 -55.60 -42.28 19.31
C LYS A 34 -55.38 -43.10 20.57
N LYS A 35 -54.63 -44.21 20.51
CA LYS A 35 -54.35 -45.10 21.65
C LYS A 35 -53.31 -44.54 22.61
N LEU A 36 -52.21 -44.02 22.09
CA LEU A 36 -51.06 -43.54 22.86
C LEU A 36 -51.14 -42.04 23.16
N LYS A 37 -52.24 -41.39 22.77
CA LYS A 37 -52.46 -39.97 23.07
C LYS A 37 -52.51 -39.77 24.59
N PRO A 38 -51.54 -39.01 25.16
CA PRO A 38 -51.53 -38.76 26.60
C PRO A 38 -52.81 -38.04 26.99
N ARG A 39 -53.53 -38.60 27.96
CA ARG A 39 -54.74 -37.98 28.51
C ARG A 39 -54.32 -36.87 29.44
N PHE A 40 -55.25 -35.95 29.70
CA PHE A 40 -54.98 -34.83 30.60
C PHE A 40 -54.56 -35.31 32.02
N GLN A 41 -55.04 -36.47 32.46
CA GLN A 41 -54.67 -37.08 33.73
C GLN A 41 -53.22 -37.57 33.78
N ASP A 42 -52.63 -37.96 32.64
CA ASP A 42 -51.25 -38.45 32.57
C ASP A 42 -50.22 -37.33 32.83
N HIS A 43 -50.62 -36.08 32.57
CA HIS A 43 -49.82 -34.89 32.88
C HIS A 43 -49.73 -34.61 34.38
N PHE A 44 -50.66 -35.12 35.20
CA PHE A 44 -50.69 -34.96 36.66
C PHE A 44 -50.25 -36.22 37.41
N THR A 45 -49.55 -37.13 36.75
CA THR A 45 -48.89 -38.24 37.45
C THR A 45 -47.86 -37.71 38.45
N ARG A 46 -47.67 -38.41 39.57
CA ARG A 46 -46.71 -38.00 40.61
C ARG A 46 -45.31 -37.77 40.04
N ALA A 47 -44.88 -38.59 39.09
CA ALA A 47 -43.59 -38.45 38.43
C ALA A 47 -43.48 -37.14 37.63
N ASN A 48 -44.51 -36.78 36.86
CA ASN A 48 -44.52 -35.53 36.10
C ASN A 48 -44.53 -34.30 37.01
N ILE A 49 -45.32 -34.33 38.10
CA ILE A 49 -45.34 -33.22 39.07
C ILE A 49 -43.95 -33.01 39.70
N VAL A 50 -43.27 -34.09 40.11
CA VAL A 50 -41.92 -34.00 40.70
C VAL A 50 -40.92 -33.45 39.67
N ASN A 51 -40.97 -33.90 38.43
CA ASN A 51 -40.11 -33.40 37.35
C ASN A 51 -40.38 -31.92 37.05
N THR A 52 -41.65 -31.49 37.00
CA THR A 52 -42.00 -30.07 36.78
C THR A 52 -41.51 -29.20 37.93
N VAL A 53 -41.64 -29.63 39.19
CA VAL A 53 -41.10 -28.90 40.35
C VAL A 53 -39.57 -28.81 40.27
N GLY A 54 -38.90 -29.90 39.92
CA GLY A 54 -37.45 -29.91 39.73
C GLY A 54 -36.99 -28.93 38.65
N LEU A 55 -37.70 -28.88 37.52
CA LEU A 55 -37.43 -27.92 36.44
C LEU A 55 -37.58 -26.47 36.91
N VAL A 56 -38.66 -26.16 37.65
CA VAL A 56 -38.90 -24.82 38.19
C VAL A 56 -37.79 -24.40 39.15
N VAL A 57 -37.34 -25.30 40.04
CA VAL A 57 -36.21 -25.03 40.95
C VAL A 57 -34.92 -24.77 40.17
N MET A 58 -34.66 -25.53 39.11
CA MET A 58 -33.48 -25.32 38.27
C MET A 58 -33.50 -23.96 37.56
N ILE A 59 -34.65 -23.57 37.01
CA ILE A 59 -34.83 -22.27 36.36
C ILE A 59 -34.63 -21.13 37.35
N LEU A 60 -35.20 -21.24 38.56
CA LEU A 60 -35.00 -20.25 39.62
C LEU A 60 -33.52 -20.15 40.03
N GLY A 61 -32.81 -21.28 40.13
CA GLY A 61 -31.37 -21.31 40.39
C GLY A 61 -30.56 -20.58 39.32
N LEU A 62 -30.85 -20.83 38.04
CA LEU A 62 -30.21 -20.15 36.92
C LEU A 62 -30.49 -18.63 36.94
N LEU A 63 -31.73 -18.22 37.17
CA LEU A 63 -32.08 -16.80 37.30
C LEU A 63 -31.36 -16.13 38.47
N CYS A 64 -31.19 -16.82 39.59
CA CYS A 64 -30.40 -16.31 40.72
C CYS A 64 -28.93 -16.08 40.34
N VAL A 65 -28.29 -17.01 39.62
CA VAL A 65 -26.87 -16.90 39.23
C VAL A 65 -26.65 -15.85 38.14
N PHE A 66 -27.52 -15.80 37.12
CA PHE A 66 -27.28 -14.96 35.94
C PHE A 66 -27.98 -13.60 35.96
N VAL A 67 -28.97 -13.40 36.83
CA VAL A 67 -29.70 -12.12 36.92
C VAL A 67 -29.54 -11.50 38.30
N VAL A 68 -29.83 -12.25 39.37
CA VAL A 68 -29.82 -11.68 40.73
C VAL A 68 -28.39 -11.40 41.21
N LEU A 69 -27.45 -12.34 41.04
CA LEU A 69 -26.07 -12.18 41.49
C LEU A 69 -25.36 -10.97 40.83
N PRO A 70 -25.42 -10.76 39.50
CA PRO A 70 -24.80 -9.59 38.88
C PRO A 70 -25.43 -8.26 39.32
N VAL A 71 -26.76 -8.21 39.48
CA VAL A 71 -27.46 -7.01 39.96
C VAL A 71 -27.02 -6.65 41.38
N ILE A 72 -26.91 -7.64 42.26
CA ILE A 72 -26.48 -7.43 43.65
C ILE A 72 -25.00 -7.02 43.73
N SER A 73 -24.14 -7.68 42.94
CA SER A 73 -22.73 -7.29 42.78
C SER A 73 -22.59 -5.86 42.27
N TYR A 74 -23.42 -5.44 41.31
CA TYR A 74 -23.43 -4.08 40.79
C TYR A 74 -23.89 -3.06 41.84
N THR A 75 -24.90 -3.39 42.66
CA THR A 75 -25.38 -2.51 43.73
C THR A 75 -24.48 -2.45 44.96
N GLY A 76 -23.38 -3.21 44.99
CA GLY A 76 -22.37 -3.17 46.05
C GLY A 76 -22.83 -3.73 47.40
N THR A 77 -23.98 -4.40 47.44
CA THR A 77 -24.53 -5.07 48.63
C THR A 77 -24.02 -6.50 48.68
N SER A 78 -22.80 -6.70 49.18
CA SER A 78 -22.21 -8.04 49.28
C SER A 78 -23.02 -8.94 50.23
N ILE A 79 -23.65 -9.99 49.68
CA ILE A 79 -24.33 -11.05 50.46
C ILE A 79 -23.32 -12.02 51.10
N LEU A 80 -22.11 -12.12 50.52
CA LEU A 80 -21.01 -12.95 51.01
C LEU A 80 -19.76 -12.07 51.16
N SER A 81 -19.20 -11.97 52.36
CA SER A 81 -17.94 -11.24 52.57
C SER A 81 -16.77 -12.06 52.02
N TYR A 82 -16.40 -11.86 50.77
CA TYR A 82 -15.17 -12.42 50.22
C TYR A 82 -13.99 -11.52 50.61
N GLY A 83 -13.15 -11.98 51.54
CA GLY A 83 -12.02 -11.23 52.11
C GLY A 83 -10.85 -10.94 51.16
N TYR A 84 -10.99 -11.21 49.85
CA TYR A 84 -9.95 -11.04 48.84
C TYR A 84 -10.35 -10.13 47.67
N GLU A 85 -11.52 -9.47 47.72
CA GLU A 85 -11.86 -8.48 46.69
C GLU A 85 -11.15 -7.16 46.97
N THR A 86 -10.36 -6.70 46.00
CA THR A 86 -9.86 -5.32 45.96
C THR A 86 -11.05 -4.42 45.60
N PRO A 87 -11.49 -3.50 46.47
CA PRO A 87 -12.57 -2.58 46.15
C PRO A 87 -12.27 -1.85 44.84
N MET A 88 -13.30 -1.59 44.02
CA MET A 88 -13.15 -0.86 42.75
C MET A 88 -12.40 0.48 42.91
N SER A 89 -12.52 1.11 44.08
CA SER A 89 -11.80 2.34 44.45
C SER A 89 -10.30 2.17 44.67
N GLN A 90 -9.83 0.94 44.87
CA GLN A 90 -8.44 0.54 45.11
C GLN A 90 -7.82 -0.18 43.90
N MET A 91 -8.60 -0.47 42.85
CA MET A 91 -8.04 -0.93 41.59
C MET A 91 -7.20 0.19 40.96
N PRO A 92 -6.02 -0.11 40.39
CA PRO A 92 -5.24 0.89 39.68
C PRO A 92 -6.10 1.42 38.54
N LYS A 93 -6.51 2.70 38.65
CA LYS A 93 -7.09 3.41 37.51
C LYS A 93 -6.00 3.39 36.45
N GLY A 94 -6.31 2.82 35.28
CA GLY A 94 -5.40 2.87 34.14
C GLY A 94 -4.88 4.31 33.91
N PRO A 95 -3.76 4.47 33.19
CA PRO A 95 -3.19 5.79 32.94
C PRO A 95 -4.29 6.77 32.55
N GLN A 96 -4.40 7.86 33.29
CA GLN A 96 -5.36 8.90 32.94
C GLN A 96 -4.96 9.41 31.54
N PRO A 97 -5.88 9.45 30.57
CA PRO A 97 -5.55 10.01 29.27
C PRO A 97 -5.04 11.43 29.46
N GLU A 98 -3.81 11.66 29.02
CA GLU A 98 -3.15 12.96 29.07
C GLU A 98 -3.98 13.98 28.27
N ALA A 99 -3.91 15.27 28.65
CA ALA A 99 -4.70 16.31 27.98
C ALA A 99 -4.42 16.42 26.48
N TRP A 100 -3.21 16.05 26.03
CA TRP A 100 -2.84 16.00 24.61
C TRP A 100 -3.44 14.79 23.85
N ALA A 101 -3.87 13.75 24.55
CA ALA A 101 -4.45 12.54 23.93
C ALA A 101 -5.92 12.74 23.52
N THR A 102 -6.53 13.87 23.88
CA THR A 102 -7.89 14.22 23.46
C THR A 102 -7.83 15.07 22.20
N VAL A 103 -7.92 14.42 21.02
CA VAL A 103 -7.92 15.11 19.72
C VAL A 103 -9.16 16.01 19.56
N ASN A 104 -10.35 15.52 19.96
CA ASN A 104 -11.59 16.29 20.08
C ASN A 104 -12.69 15.48 20.81
N ASN A 105 -13.86 16.10 21.04
CA ASN A 105 -15.03 15.49 21.69
C ASN A 105 -15.93 14.67 20.73
N LYS A 106 -15.43 14.21 19.58
CA LYS A 106 -16.22 13.37 18.66
C LYS A 106 -16.02 11.89 18.99
N THR A 107 -17.13 11.18 19.17
CA THR A 107 -17.13 9.71 19.19
C THR A 107 -17.04 9.19 17.76
N TYR A 108 -15.87 8.73 17.36
CA TYR A 108 -15.67 8.07 16.08
C TYR A 108 -16.14 6.62 16.17
N PRO A 109 -17.14 6.19 15.40
CA PRO A 109 -17.48 4.78 15.34
C PRO A 109 -16.33 4.05 14.66
N LEU A 110 -15.75 3.07 15.35
CA LEU A 110 -14.49 2.40 14.97
C LEU A 110 -14.46 1.79 13.56
N MET A 111 -15.60 1.60 12.90
CA MET A 111 -15.70 0.89 11.60
C MET A 111 -16.70 1.49 10.59
N SER A 112 -17.49 2.53 10.94
CA SER A 112 -18.52 3.06 10.03
C SER A 112 -18.00 4.14 9.08
N ASN A 113 -16.93 4.84 9.48
CA ASN A 113 -16.38 5.99 8.74
C ASN A 113 -15.15 5.62 7.91
N ILE A 114 -14.77 4.33 7.88
CA ILE A 114 -13.67 3.86 7.06
C ILE A 114 -14.20 3.65 5.64
N ARG A 115 -13.68 4.43 4.69
CA ARG A 115 -13.97 4.27 3.27
C ARG A 115 -13.58 2.87 2.81
N ARG A 116 -14.46 2.22 2.01
CA ARG A 116 -14.22 0.86 1.47
C ARG A 116 -14.23 0.81 -0.05
N SER A 117 -14.72 1.85 -0.72
CA SER A 117 -14.75 1.93 -2.18
C SER A 117 -13.45 2.49 -2.73
N LEU A 118 -12.92 1.87 -3.78
CA LEU A 118 -11.73 2.38 -4.49
C LEU A 118 -12.00 3.71 -5.19
N ILE A 119 -13.24 3.97 -5.61
CA ILE A 119 -13.66 5.26 -6.16
C ILE A 119 -14.27 6.08 -5.02
N ASP A 120 -13.80 7.31 -4.90
CA ASP A 120 -14.32 8.29 -3.95
C ASP A 120 -15.78 8.65 -4.33
N PRO A 121 -16.73 8.58 -3.39
CA PRO A 121 -18.11 9.00 -3.65
C PRO A 121 -18.25 10.43 -4.19
N ASP A 122 -17.32 11.31 -3.85
CA ASP A 122 -17.34 12.71 -4.29
C ASP A 122 -16.73 12.91 -5.69
N THR A 123 -16.14 11.87 -6.29
CA THR A 123 -15.57 11.98 -7.63
C THR A 123 -16.66 12.33 -8.66
N PRO A 124 -16.50 13.44 -9.40
CA PRO A 124 -17.53 13.89 -10.32
C PRO A 124 -17.69 12.94 -11.50
N SER A 125 -18.92 12.82 -12.01
CA SER A 125 -19.25 11.80 -13.02
C SER A 125 -18.50 11.97 -14.35
N ASN A 126 -18.09 13.19 -14.70
CA ASN A 126 -17.28 13.47 -15.88
C ASN A 126 -15.81 13.03 -15.74
N ALA A 127 -15.33 12.75 -14.53
CA ALA A 127 -13.98 12.27 -14.24
C ALA A 127 -13.89 10.74 -14.19
N LYS A 128 -14.98 10.01 -14.49
CA LYS A 128 -14.96 8.54 -14.48
C LYS A 128 -14.29 7.91 -15.70
N THR A 129 -14.04 8.70 -16.73
CA THR A 129 -13.36 8.27 -17.95
C THR A 129 -12.37 9.32 -18.40
N ARG A 130 -11.21 8.88 -18.87
CA ARG A 130 -10.18 9.76 -19.45
C ARG A 130 -9.68 9.18 -20.77
N LYS A 131 -9.33 10.04 -21.73
CA LYS A 131 -8.63 9.61 -22.94
C LYS A 131 -7.12 9.60 -22.70
N GLY A 132 -6.47 8.52 -23.10
CA GLY A 132 -5.02 8.42 -23.08
C GLY A 132 -4.35 9.11 -24.27
N VAL A 133 -3.02 9.11 -24.28
CA VAL A 133 -2.19 9.76 -25.30
C VAL A 133 -2.36 9.14 -26.69
N ASN A 134 -2.70 7.85 -26.76
CA ASN A 134 -2.96 7.14 -28.01
C ASN A 134 -4.44 7.19 -28.44
N GLY A 135 -5.29 7.93 -27.72
CA GLY A 135 -6.73 8.04 -28.00
C GLY A 135 -7.61 6.94 -27.39
N ASP A 136 -7.00 5.94 -26.73
CA ASP A 136 -7.71 4.90 -25.97
C ASP A 136 -8.53 5.51 -24.81
N VAL A 137 -9.64 4.84 -24.46
CA VAL A 137 -10.47 5.23 -23.31
C VAL A 137 -10.06 4.43 -22.09
N PHE A 138 -9.81 5.14 -20.99
CA PHE A 138 -9.46 4.58 -19.69
C PHE A 138 -10.58 4.85 -18.69
N ASN A 139 -10.91 3.85 -17.89
CA ASN A 139 -11.90 3.91 -16.82
C ASN A 139 -11.22 4.22 -15.50
N LEU A 140 -11.86 5.06 -14.69
CA LEU A 140 -11.40 5.36 -13.34
C LEU A 140 -11.51 4.10 -12.46
N VAL A 141 -10.40 3.68 -11.86
CA VAL A 141 -10.31 2.50 -10.99
C VAL A 141 -10.07 2.86 -9.54
N PHE A 142 -9.44 4.01 -9.28
CA PHE A 142 -9.27 4.55 -7.93
C PHE A 142 -9.26 6.07 -7.96
N SER A 143 -9.79 6.69 -6.91
CA SER A 143 -9.71 8.14 -6.70
C SER A 143 -9.69 8.49 -5.22
N ASP A 144 -9.13 9.64 -4.88
CA ASP A 144 -9.29 10.31 -3.59
C ASP A 144 -9.41 11.80 -3.85
N GLU A 145 -10.55 12.40 -3.47
CA GLU A 145 -10.84 13.82 -3.68
C GLU A 145 -10.59 14.66 -2.42
N PHE A 146 -10.15 14.02 -1.32
CA PHE A 146 -9.73 14.69 -0.08
C PHE A 146 -10.73 15.69 0.53
N ASN A 147 -12.03 15.54 0.24
CA ASN A 147 -13.08 16.45 0.71
C ASN A 147 -13.40 16.35 2.20
N ASP A 148 -13.20 15.18 2.79
CA ASP A 148 -13.37 14.94 4.22
C ASP A 148 -12.33 15.75 5.01
N LYS A 149 -12.78 16.57 5.96
CA LYS A 149 -11.92 17.45 6.76
C LYS A 149 -11.24 16.73 7.92
N ASN A 150 -10.01 17.13 8.22
CA ASN A 150 -9.21 16.67 9.36
C ASN A 150 -8.98 15.16 9.36
N ARG A 151 -8.71 14.56 8.17
CA ARG A 151 -8.19 13.19 8.11
C ARG A 151 -6.80 13.16 8.74
N THR A 152 -6.53 12.05 9.41
CA THR A 152 -5.22 11.70 9.95
C THR A 152 -4.67 10.53 9.16
N PHE A 153 -3.35 10.46 9.05
CA PHE A 153 -2.67 9.45 8.24
C PHE A 153 -1.66 8.66 9.06
N TYR A 154 -1.86 8.52 10.37
CA TYR A 154 -1.04 7.59 11.14
C TYR A 154 -1.25 6.14 10.64
N PRO A 155 -0.27 5.24 10.82
CA PRO A 155 -0.41 3.86 10.40
C PRO A 155 -1.69 3.21 10.94
N GLY A 156 -2.63 2.91 10.04
CA GLY A 156 -3.91 2.27 10.34
C GLY A 156 -5.13 3.21 10.42
N ASP A 157 -4.94 4.53 10.36
CA ASP A 157 -6.04 5.50 10.38
C ASP A 157 -6.80 5.57 9.05
N ASP A 158 -6.09 5.38 7.93
CA ASP A 158 -6.64 5.42 6.59
C ASP A 158 -6.45 4.07 5.86
N PRO A 159 -7.47 3.61 5.09
CA PRO A 159 -7.42 2.32 4.41
C PRO A 159 -6.46 2.26 3.22
N TYR A 160 -6.12 3.41 2.61
CA TYR A 160 -5.33 3.48 1.38
C TYR A 160 -4.01 4.21 1.54
N TRP A 161 -3.91 5.07 2.55
CA TRP A 161 -2.76 5.91 2.79
C TRP A 161 -2.15 5.75 4.18
N PHE A 162 -0.87 6.04 4.29
CA PHE A 162 -0.21 6.31 5.56
C PHE A 162 0.89 7.37 5.40
N GLY A 163 1.08 8.17 6.44
CA GLY A 163 2.19 9.09 6.59
C GLY A 163 3.45 8.38 7.04
N LEU A 164 4.59 8.68 6.42
CA LEU A 164 5.89 8.26 6.91
C LEU A 164 6.17 8.97 8.24
N ASP A 165 6.63 8.20 9.22
CA ASP A 165 7.27 8.71 10.44
C ASP A 165 8.74 8.29 10.38
N GLY A 166 9.63 9.21 9.98
CA GLY A 166 11.02 8.88 9.72
C GLY A 166 11.83 9.97 9.04
N TRP A 167 13.15 9.89 9.18
CA TRP A 167 14.11 10.68 8.39
C TRP A 167 14.43 9.99 7.07
N TYR A 168 14.36 10.73 5.96
CA TYR A 168 14.62 10.18 4.64
C TYR A 168 16.11 10.30 4.26
N GLY A 169 16.86 9.25 4.61
CA GLY A 169 18.32 9.23 4.45
C GLY A 169 18.82 9.11 3.00
N ALA A 170 17.96 8.73 2.04
CA ALA A 170 18.37 8.52 0.65
C ALA A 170 18.88 9.81 0.00
N THR A 171 18.18 10.92 0.24
CA THR A 171 18.53 12.27 -0.20
C THR A 171 19.12 13.12 0.92
N GLN A 172 19.20 12.60 2.15
CA GLN A 172 19.64 13.34 3.34
C GLN A 172 18.82 14.62 3.55
N ASP A 173 17.50 14.43 3.63
CA ASP A 173 16.54 15.51 3.80
C ASP A 173 16.81 16.30 5.09
N LEU A 174 16.45 17.58 5.12
CA LEU A 174 16.73 18.45 6.26
C LEU A 174 15.63 18.39 7.34
N GLU A 175 14.50 17.79 6.99
CA GLU A 175 13.30 17.62 7.78
C GLU A 175 13.11 16.19 8.28
N TRP A 176 12.36 16.07 9.37
CA TRP A 176 11.72 14.81 9.74
C TRP A 176 10.34 14.73 9.07
N TYR A 177 10.03 13.61 8.40
CA TYR A 177 8.69 13.35 7.94
C TYR A 177 7.84 12.84 9.10
N ASP A 178 6.76 13.55 9.41
CA ASP A 178 5.84 13.27 10.51
C ASP A 178 4.40 13.20 9.97
N PRO A 179 3.61 12.18 10.30
CA PRO A 179 2.20 12.11 9.90
C PRO A 179 1.36 13.31 10.39
N ASP A 180 1.75 14.01 11.46
CA ASP A 180 1.08 15.23 11.94
C ASP A 180 1.13 16.39 10.93
N ALA A 181 2.14 16.40 10.05
CA ALA A 181 2.29 17.42 9.02
C ALA A 181 1.40 17.16 7.78
N VAL A 182 0.65 16.06 7.78
CA VAL A 182 -0.27 15.66 6.70
C VAL A 182 -1.70 15.65 7.20
N THR A 183 -2.56 16.45 6.58
CA THR A 183 -4.00 16.46 6.91
C THR A 183 -4.83 16.85 5.70
N THR A 184 -6.15 16.89 5.84
CA THR A 184 -7.06 17.35 4.81
C THR A 184 -7.86 18.57 5.28
N GLY A 185 -7.97 19.55 4.41
CA GLY A 185 -8.64 20.83 4.69
C GLY A 185 -9.05 21.50 3.39
N ASP A 186 -10.18 22.22 3.43
CA ASP A 186 -10.69 23.01 2.31
C ASP A 186 -10.84 22.25 0.97
N GLY A 187 -11.17 20.96 1.05
CA GLY A 187 -11.34 20.09 -0.13
C GLY A 187 -10.03 19.55 -0.70
N THR A 188 -8.94 19.61 0.06
CA THR A 188 -7.61 19.23 -0.42
C THR A 188 -6.81 18.48 0.64
N LEU A 189 -5.88 17.64 0.20
CA LEU A 189 -4.77 17.15 1.01
C LEU A 189 -3.74 18.27 1.18
N LEU A 190 -3.33 18.50 2.41
CA LEU A 190 -2.39 19.51 2.83
C LEU A 190 -1.16 18.81 3.42
N ILE A 191 0.00 19.01 2.80
CA ILE A 191 1.29 18.61 3.35
C ILE A 191 2.06 19.88 3.70
N GLN A 192 2.27 20.11 4.98
CA GLN A 192 2.87 21.32 5.50
C GLN A 192 4.34 21.11 5.87
N LEU A 193 5.20 22.02 5.44
CA LEU A 193 6.62 22.03 5.73
C LEU A 193 6.93 23.24 6.64
N ASP A 194 7.42 22.95 7.84
CA ASP A 194 7.60 23.90 8.94
C ASP A 194 9.04 23.97 9.44
N LYS A 195 9.43 25.16 9.93
CA LYS A 195 10.58 25.31 10.82
C LYS A 195 10.16 24.93 12.24
N PHE A 196 10.15 23.64 12.50
CA PHE A 196 9.72 23.04 13.75
C PHE A 196 10.76 21.99 14.18
N PRO A 197 11.51 22.22 15.28
CA PRO A 197 12.48 21.25 15.76
C PRO A 197 11.81 19.91 16.08
N SER A 198 12.23 18.85 15.39
CA SER A 198 11.64 17.52 15.47
C SER A 198 12.73 16.45 15.37
N HIS A 199 12.77 15.50 16.31
CA HIS A 199 13.66 14.33 16.28
C HIS A 199 15.17 14.64 16.05
N GLY A 200 15.64 15.83 16.48
CA GLY A 200 17.04 16.25 16.30
C GLY A 200 17.33 16.99 14.99
N LEU A 201 16.30 17.25 14.18
CA LEU A 201 16.33 18.12 13.00
C LEU A 201 15.59 19.43 13.30
N GLU A 202 15.83 20.46 12.48
CA GLU A 202 15.26 21.81 12.65
C GLU A 202 13.90 21.99 11.96
N TYR A 203 13.51 21.01 11.14
CA TYR A 203 12.37 21.09 10.23
C TYR A 203 11.50 19.84 10.31
N ARG A 204 10.23 20.01 9.96
CA ARG A 204 9.23 18.95 9.89
C ARG A 204 8.44 19.07 8.60
N SER A 205 8.14 17.94 7.97
CA SER A 205 7.25 17.86 6.81
C SER A 205 6.45 16.56 6.79
N GLY A 206 5.75 16.28 5.69
CA GLY A 206 4.97 15.07 5.50
C GLY A 206 5.28 14.33 4.19
N MET A 207 5.17 13.00 4.25
CA MET A 207 5.24 12.10 3.10
C MET A 207 4.12 11.08 3.21
N LEU A 208 3.18 11.12 2.27
CA LEU A 208 2.04 10.23 2.18
C LEU A 208 2.36 9.09 1.19
N ASN A 209 2.09 7.85 1.58
CA ASN A 209 2.38 6.67 0.78
C ASN A 209 1.19 5.70 0.76
N SER A 210 1.02 4.98 -0.35
CA SER A 210 0.07 3.86 -0.46
C SER A 210 0.75 2.48 -0.35
N TRP A 211 2.04 2.45 0.00
CA TRP A 211 2.88 1.26 -0.01
C TRP A 211 2.23 0.06 0.70
N ASN A 212 2.14 -1.06 -0.01
CA ASN A 212 1.54 -2.30 0.45
C ASN A 212 0.09 -2.19 0.99
N GLN A 213 -0.61 -1.08 0.72
CA GLN A 213 -2.04 -0.89 0.97
C GLN A 213 -2.82 -0.83 -0.36
N LEU A 214 -2.35 0.00 -1.29
CA LEU A 214 -2.91 0.12 -2.63
C LEU A 214 -1.78 0.24 -3.65
N CYS A 215 -1.77 -0.68 -4.60
CA CYS A 215 -0.83 -0.70 -5.71
C CYS A 215 -1.58 -0.82 -7.04
N PHE A 216 -0.94 -0.42 -8.13
CA PHE A 216 -1.49 -0.51 -9.47
C PHE A 216 -0.43 -0.92 -10.47
N LYS A 217 -0.86 -1.51 -11.59
CA LYS A 217 0.02 -1.88 -12.70
C LYS A 217 -0.56 -1.42 -14.03
N GLY A 218 0.21 -0.61 -14.76
CA GLY A 218 -0.22 0.08 -15.96
C GLY A 218 -1.32 1.12 -15.71
N GLY A 219 -1.58 1.94 -16.73
CA GLY A 219 -2.65 2.93 -16.71
C GLY A 219 -2.15 4.37 -16.59
N ILE A 220 -3.06 5.26 -16.21
CA ILE A 220 -2.83 6.69 -16.03
C ILE A 220 -2.88 7.01 -14.54
N PHE A 221 -1.83 7.61 -14.01
CA PHE A 221 -1.83 8.21 -12.68
C PHE A 221 -1.84 9.73 -12.81
N GLU A 222 -2.94 10.35 -12.38
CA GLU A 222 -3.20 11.78 -12.46
C GLU A 222 -3.33 12.39 -11.05
N VAL A 223 -2.65 13.52 -10.85
CA VAL A 223 -2.74 14.32 -9.63
C VAL A 223 -3.01 15.77 -10.00
N SER A 224 -3.96 16.41 -9.30
CA SER A 224 -4.20 17.85 -9.37
C SER A 224 -3.61 18.50 -8.13
N MET A 225 -2.64 19.40 -8.31
CA MET A 225 -1.95 20.01 -7.17
C MET A 225 -1.65 21.49 -7.39
N SER A 226 -1.57 22.21 -6.28
CA SER A 226 -1.00 23.56 -6.19
C SER A 226 0.30 23.46 -5.39
N LEU A 227 1.38 23.88 -6.02
CA LEU A 227 2.73 23.70 -5.52
C LEU A 227 3.04 24.64 -4.35
N PRO A 228 3.92 24.26 -3.41
CA PRO A 228 4.37 25.14 -2.35
C PRO A 228 5.19 26.29 -2.92
N GLY A 229 4.82 27.52 -2.59
CA GLY A 229 5.61 28.69 -2.97
C GLY A 229 6.77 28.95 -2.01
N PRO A 230 7.64 29.91 -2.36
CA PRO A 230 7.48 30.81 -3.50
C PRO A 230 7.85 30.15 -4.84
N ALA A 231 7.10 30.48 -5.89
CA ALA A 231 7.34 29.99 -7.24
C ALA A 231 8.71 30.45 -7.78
N GLY A 232 9.38 29.59 -8.56
CA GLY A 232 10.63 29.94 -9.24
C GLY A 232 11.82 30.20 -8.31
N VAL A 233 11.80 29.65 -7.09
CA VAL A 233 12.90 29.72 -6.12
C VAL A 233 13.43 28.32 -5.83
N HIS A 234 14.74 28.14 -5.91
CA HIS A 234 15.36 26.86 -5.50
C HIS A 234 15.29 26.67 -3.99
N GLY A 235 14.82 25.50 -3.58
CA GLY A 235 14.81 25.09 -2.18
C GLY A 235 13.85 23.92 -1.99
N TRP A 236 12.57 24.17 -2.22
CA TRP A 236 11.51 23.17 -2.08
C TRP A 236 11.65 22.03 -3.09
N TRP A 237 11.32 20.82 -2.63
CA TRP A 237 11.21 19.61 -3.41
C TRP A 237 9.87 18.91 -3.11
N PRO A 238 8.75 19.44 -3.66
CA PRO A 238 7.51 18.69 -3.70
C PRO A 238 7.62 17.63 -4.80
N GLY A 239 7.33 16.38 -4.43
CA GLY A 239 7.42 15.21 -5.27
C GLY A 239 6.12 14.42 -5.29
N VAL A 240 5.67 14.06 -6.49
CA VAL A 240 4.64 13.03 -6.71
C VAL A 240 5.24 11.98 -7.62
N TRP A 241 5.33 10.75 -7.12
CA TRP A 241 6.06 9.69 -7.79
C TRP A 241 5.55 8.32 -7.36
N THR A 242 6.13 7.28 -7.95
CA THR A 242 5.76 5.90 -7.68
C THR A 242 6.97 5.01 -7.54
N MET A 243 6.87 3.98 -6.71
CA MET A 243 7.92 2.98 -6.54
C MET A 243 7.33 1.57 -6.59
N GLY A 244 8.03 0.65 -7.26
CA GLY A 244 7.68 -0.78 -7.25
C GLY A 244 7.59 -1.33 -5.82
N ASN A 245 6.52 -2.04 -5.51
CA ASN A 245 6.08 -2.33 -4.13
C ASN A 245 7.07 -3.16 -3.29
N LEU A 246 8.04 -3.83 -3.93
CA LEU A 246 9.12 -4.51 -3.21
C LEU A 246 10.12 -3.54 -2.56
N GLY A 247 10.19 -2.30 -3.01
CA GLY A 247 10.86 -1.21 -2.31
C GLY A 247 9.89 -0.48 -1.39
N ARG A 248 10.38 0.02 -0.26
CA ARG A 248 9.64 0.90 0.64
C ARG A 248 10.38 2.23 0.77
N PRO A 249 9.79 3.37 0.37
CA PRO A 249 10.40 4.69 0.50
C PRO A 249 10.86 4.96 1.93
N GLY A 250 12.11 5.40 2.09
CA GLY A 250 12.73 5.70 3.39
C GLY A 250 13.35 4.48 4.11
N TYR A 251 13.21 3.27 3.56
CA TYR A 251 13.77 2.04 4.15
C TYR A 251 14.85 1.46 3.23
N LEU A 252 16.07 1.95 3.37
CA LEU A 252 17.18 1.69 2.43
C LEU A 252 17.54 0.20 2.25
N ALA A 253 17.38 -0.64 3.28
CA ALA A 253 17.58 -2.09 3.13
C ALA A 253 16.62 -2.74 2.11
N THR A 254 15.45 -2.14 1.89
CA THR A 254 14.47 -2.66 0.93
C THR A 254 14.83 -2.29 -0.51
N THR A 255 15.53 -1.16 -0.71
CA THR A 255 15.97 -0.68 -2.03
C THR A 255 17.35 -1.21 -2.42
N ASP A 256 18.12 -1.75 -1.46
CA ASP A 256 19.43 -2.38 -1.67
C ASP A 256 19.37 -3.58 -2.65
N GLY A 257 19.94 -3.37 -3.85
CA GLY A 257 19.88 -4.31 -4.98
C GLY A 257 18.51 -4.45 -5.64
N MET A 258 17.57 -3.55 -5.35
CA MET A 258 16.21 -3.56 -5.87
C MET A 258 15.90 -2.31 -6.69
N TRP A 259 16.24 -1.14 -6.16
CA TRP A 259 16.08 0.12 -6.87
C TRP A 259 17.33 0.40 -7.71
N PRO A 260 17.21 0.91 -8.96
CA PRO A 260 16.00 1.10 -9.76
C PRO A 260 15.84 -0.04 -10.81
N TYR A 261 16.06 -1.30 -10.42
CA TYR A 261 16.09 -2.41 -11.38
C TYR A 261 14.73 -2.64 -12.05
N THR A 262 14.76 -2.75 -13.38
CA THR A 262 13.63 -3.14 -14.24
C THR A 262 14.09 -4.15 -15.30
N TYR A 263 14.58 -5.29 -14.81
CA TYR A 263 15.38 -6.22 -15.60
C TYR A 263 15.05 -7.68 -15.30
N ASP A 264 14.84 -8.44 -16.37
CA ASP A 264 14.41 -9.86 -16.31
C ASP A 264 15.43 -10.80 -17.00
N SER A 265 16.63 -10.30 -17.28
CA SER A 265 17.67 -11.05 -18.00
C SER A 265 18.83 -11.45 -17.10
N CYS A 266 19.47 -12.56 -17.46
CA CYS A 266 20.61 -13.12 -16.73
C CYS A 266 21.90 -12.91 -17.54
N ASP A 267 22.59 -11.80 -17.27
CA ASP A 267 23.87 -11.40 -17.89
C ASP A 267 24.59 -10.38 -16.99
N VAL A 268 25.57 -9.63 -17.50
CA VAL A 268 26.37 -8.68 -16.69
C VAL A 268 25.51 -7.61 -16.01
N GLY A 269 24.30 -7.32 -16.50
CA GLY A 269 23.39 -6.33 -15.91
C GLY A 269 23.00 -6.61 -14.46
N ILE A 270 23.00 -7.88 -14.03
CA ILE A 270 22.62 -8.27 -12.65
C ILE A 270 23.79 -8.27 -11.67
N THR A 271 25.00 -8.03 -12.16
CA THR A 271 26.23 -8.13 -11.36
C THR A 271 26.58 -6.82 -10.66
N PRO A 272 27.36 -6.85 -9.56
CA PRO A 272 27.87 -5.63 -8.94
C PRO A 272 28.58 -4.73 -9.95
N ASN A 273 28.28 -3.43 -9.91
CA ASN A 273 28.78 -2.40 -10.83
C ASN A 273 28.60 -2.73 -12.32
N GLN A 274 27.64 -3.59 -12.67
CA GLN A 274 27.48 -4.15 -14.02
C GLN A 274 28.78 -4.79 -14.58
N SER A 275 29.60 -5.39 -13.70
CA SER A 275 30.92 -5.95 -14.04
C SER A 275 31.89 -4.93 -14.65
N SER A 276 31.69 -3.63 -14.37
CA SER A 276 32.56 -2.55 -14.83
C SER A 276 33.28 -1.87 -13.67
N HIS A 277 34.50 -1.38 -13.94
CA HIS A 277 35.31 -0.60 -12.98
C HIS A 277 35.45 0.87 -13.39
N ASP A 278 34.75 1.31 -14.44
CA ASP A 278 34.80 2.68 -14.98
C ASP A 278 33.98 3.71 -14.18
N GLY A 279 33.24 3.25 -13.17
CA GLY A 279 32.36 4.10 -12.37
C GLY A 279 30.96 4.31 -12.99
N LEU A 280 30.60 3.55 -14.04
CA LEU A 280 29.27 3.59 -14.63
C LEU A 280 28.18 3.27 -13.59
N SER A 281 28.41 2.25 -12.78
CA SER A 281 27.46 1.79 -11.77
C SER A 281 28.17 1.51 -10.45
N ASN A 282 27.53 1.93 -9.36
CA ASN A 282 27.85 1.58 -7.98
C ASN A 282 26.75 0.69 -7.36
N LEU A 283 25.85 0.13 -8.18
CA LEU A 283 24.82 -0.76 -7.69
C LEU A 283 25.45 -2.10 -7.24
N PRO A 284 24.95 -2.70 -6.15
CA PRO A 284 25.47 -3.96 -5.61
C PRO A 284 25.15 -5.18 -6.48
N GLY A 285 24.44 -5.00 -7.61
CA GLY A 285 23.86 -6.08 -8.40
C GLY A 285 22.37 -6.25 -8.10
N GLN A 286 21.65 -6.89 -9.02
CA GLN A 286 20.22 -7.15 -8.84
C GLN A 286 20.04 -8.29 -7.83
N ARG A 287 19.43 -7.98 -6.68
CA ARG A 287 19.23 -8.93 -5.59
C ARG A 287 18.29 -10.06 -6.00
N LEU A 288 17.19 -9.71 -6.68
CA LEU A 288 16.15 -10.63 -7.12
C LEU A 288 16.22 -10.79 -8.64
N SER A 289 17.27 -11.45 -9.13
CA SER A 289 17.48 -11.70 -10.56
C SER A 289 16.59 -12.83 -11.10
N SER A 290 16.33 -12.85 -12.41
CA SER A 290 15.54 -13.93 -13.04
C SER A 290 16.19 -15.32 -12.95
N CYS A 291 17.49 -15.37 -12.72
CA CYS A 291 18.26 -16.61 -12.63
C CYS A 291 18.77 -16.92 -11.21
N THR A 292 18.01 -16.53 -10.19
CA THR A 292 18.26 -16.93 -8.80
C THR A 292 18.30 -18.45 -8.65
N CYS A 293 19.28 -18.95 -7.91
CA CYS A 293 19.52 -20.39 -7.73
C CYS A 293 18.33 -21.08 -7.05
N PRO A 294 18.07 -22.36 -7.37
CA PRO A 294 17.02 -23.12 -6.71
C PRO A 294 17.18 -23.16 -5.18
N GLY A 295 16.12 -22.81 -4.46
CA GLY A 295 16.09 -22.82 -2.98
C GLY A 295 16.62 -21.55 -2.31
N GLU A 296 17.11 -20.58 -3.08
CA GLU A 296 17.41 -19.24 -2.56
C GLU A 296 16.13 -18.40 -2.41
N ASP A 297 16.20 -17.35 -1.60
CA ASP A 297 15.08 -16.46 -1.32
C ASP A 297 14.71 -15.62 -2.56
N HIS A 298 13.45 -15.72 -3.00
CA HIS A 298 12.93 -15.00 -4.16
C HIS A 298 11.38 -15.07 -4.20
N PRO A 299 10.67 -13.95 -4.42
CA PRO A 299 9.19 -13.94 -4.44
C PRO A 299 8.59 -14.73 -5.61
N THR A 300 9.22 -14.65 -6.78
CA THR A 300 8.75 -15.31 -8.02
C THR A 300 9.91 -15.88 -8.83
N PRO A 301 10.50 -17.03 -8.43
CA PRO A 301 11.68 -17.59 -9.08
C PRO A 301 11.52 -17.73 -10.60
N GLY A 302 12.57 -17.42 -11.37
CA GLY A 302 12.54 -17.40 -12.83
C GLY A 302 12.19 -16.04 -13.45
N LYS A 303 11.90 -15.03 -12.62
CA LYS A 303 11.55 -13.68 -13.05
C LYS A 303 12.32 -12.64 -12.26
N GLY A 304 12.99 -11.72 -12.94
CA GLY A 304 13.73 -10.62 -12.33
C GLY A 304 12.76 -9.62 -11.73
N ARG A 305 13.04 -9.22 -10.50
CA ARG A 305 12.24 -8.31 -9.70
C ARG A 305 13.05 -7.09 -9.28
N GLY A 306 12.36 -5.99 -9.01
CA GLY A 306 13.00 -4.73 -8.63
C GLY A 306 12.05 -3.77 -7.95
N ALA A 307 12.53 -2.54 -7.76
CA ALA A 307 11.78 -1.41 -7.25
C ALA A 307 12.00 -0.21 -8.18
N PRO A 308 11.51 -0.26 -9.44
CA PRO A 308 11.63 0.85 -10.36
C PRO A 308 10.82 2.06 -9.89
N GLU A 309 11.14 3.23 -10.42
CA GLU A 309 10.57 4.51 -9.99
C GLU A 309 10.11 5.32 -11.19
N ILE A 310 8.85 5.79 -11.17
CA ILE A 310 8.28 6.70 -12.18
C ILE A 310 7.76 7.95 -11.47
N ASP A 311 8.28 9.10 -11.88
CA ASP A 311 8.02 10.39 -11.28
C ASP A 311 6.99 11.15 -12.12
N ILE A 312 5.87 11.55 -11.50
CA ILE A 312 4.86 12.41 -12.14
C ILE A 312 5.38 13.83 -12.21
N ALA A 313 5.93 14.32 -11.10
CA ALA A 313 6.43 15.68 -10.98
C ALA A 313 7.35 15.79 -9.77
N GLU A 314 8.60 16.13 -10.02
CA GLU A 314 9.53 16.62 -9.01
C GLU A 314 9.87 18.07 -9.34
N VAL A 315 9.51 19.00 -8.46
CA VAL A 315 9.56 20.42 -8.79
C VAL A 315 10.76 21.11 -8.16
N SER A 316 11.34 22.04 -8.91
CA SER A 316 12.33 22.99 -8.46
C SER A 316 12.15 24.33 -9.22
N ALA A 317 13.22 25.10 -9.33
CA ALA A 317 13.29 26.33 -10.10
C ALA A 317 14.27 26.22 -11.27
N ASP A 318 14.23 27.19 -12.17
CA ASP A 318 15.14 27.25 -13.31
C ASP A 318 16.55 27.69 -12.91
N TRP A 319 17.55 26.98 -13.43
CA TRP A 319 18.97 27.31 -13.22
C TRP A 319 19.43 28.57 -13.98
N ALA A 320 18.62 29.07 -14.93
CA ALA A 320 18.94 30.26 -15.70
C ALA A 320 18.64 31.56 -14.93
N GLY A 321 18.02 31.48 -13.75
CA GLY A 321 17.67 32.64 -12.92
C GLY A 321 16.54 33.49 -13.51
N SER A 322 15.69 32.90 -14.35
CA SER A 322 14.52 33.53 -14.97
C SER A 322 13.34 33.66 -14.01
N GLY A 323 13.39 32.96 -12.87
CA GLY A 323 12.36 32.99 -11.84
C GLY A 323 11.16 32.11 -12.19
N TRP A 324 11.39 31.01 -12.89
CA TRP A 324 10.36 30.07 -13.33
C TRP A 324 10.41 28.79 -12.51
N GLY A 325 9.23 28.28 -12.16
CA GLY A 325 9.09 26.91 -11.67
C GLY A 325 9.44 25.89 -12.76
N VAL A 326 9.99 24.75 -12.36
CA VAL A 326 10.38 23.67 -13.26
C VAL A 326 9.94 22.34 -12.66
N ALA A 327 9.25 21.50 -13.44
CA ALA A 327 9.00 20.11 -13.09
C ALA A 327 9.90 19.18 -13.89
N THR A 328 10.53 18.24 -13.21
CA THR A 328 11.14 17.06 -13.82
C THR A 328 10.13 15.92 -13.77
N GLN A 329 10.00 15.20 -14.88
CA GLN A 329 9.23 13.97 -14.96
C GLN A 329 10.16 12.88 -15.50
N SER A 330 10.26 11.77 -14.79
CA SER A 330 11.37 10.83 -14.95
C SER A 330 11.00 9.38 -14.74
N PHE A 331 11.79 8.51 -15.35
CA PHE A 331 11.80 7.07 -15.10
C PHE A 331 13.22 6.64 -14.75
N GLN A 332 13.39 6.07 -13.56
CA GLN A 332 14.68 5.57 -13.08
C GLN A 332 14.86 4.11 -13.50
N VAL A 333 16.02 3.81 -14.09
CA VAL A 333 16.28 2.52 -14.75
C VAL A 333 17.63 1.97 -14.33
N ALA A 334 17.66 0.70 -13.98
CA ALA A 334 18.85 -0.15 -14.00
C ALA A 334 18.56 -1.46 -14.75
N PRO A 335 19.55 -2.03 -15.46
CA PRO A 335 20.93 -1.57 -15.59
C PRO A 335 21.12 -0.41 -16.58
N PHE A 336 22.33 0.16 -16.62
CA PHE A 336 22.63 1.42 -17.30
C PHE A 336 23.24 1.23 -18.70
N ASP A 337 22.94 2.18 -19.57
CA ASP A 337 23.65 2.48 -20.79
C ASP A 337 24.95 3.23 -20.53
N VAL A 338 25.87 3.16 -21.47
CA VAL A 338 27.09 3.97 -21.47
C VAL A 338 26.70 5.46 -21.41
N TRP A 339 27.28 6.21 -20.47
CA TRP A 339 26.92 7.61 -20.16
C TRP A 339 25.47 7.84 -19.71
N TRP A 340 24.78 6.77 -19.30
CA TRP A 340 23.36 6.79 -18.92
C TRP A 340 22.44 7.33 -20.03
N MET A 341 22.88 7.29 -21.28
CA MET A 341 22.13 7.87 -22.39
C MET A 341 21.14 6.85 -22.97
N PRO A 342 19.81 7.10 -22.89
CA PRO A 342 18.84 6.29 -23.60
C PRO A 342 18.95 6.51 -25.11
N ASN A 343 18.34 5.63 -25.90
CA ASN A 343 18.23 5.85 -27.33
C ASN A 343 17.13 6.88 -27.63
N TYR A 344 17.56 8.11 -27.92
CA TYR A 344 16.70 9.25 -28.25
C TYR A 344 15.89 9.08 -29.56
N GLU A 345 16.20 8.12 -30.42
CA GLU A 345 15.39 7.83 -31.63
C GLU A 345 13.98 7.31 -31.28
N PHE A 346 13.80 6.79 -30.07
CA PHE A 346 12.52 6.26 -29.56
C PHE A 346 11.89 7.17 -28.50
N MET A 347 12.27 8.44 -28.51
CA MET A 347 11.76 9.46 -27.59
C MET A 347 11.13 10.62 -28.37
N GLU A 348 10.04 11.16 -27.85
CA GLU A 348 9.28 12.24 -28.45
C GLU A 348 9.07 13.36 -27.41
N THR A 349 9.27 14.61 -27.82
CA THR A 349 8.99 15.80 -27.00
C THR A 349 8.12 16.76 -27.85
N PRO A 350 6.80 16.60 -27.85
CA PRO A 350 5.93 17.33 -28.79
C PRO A 350 5.93 18.85 -28.57
N LYS A 351 6.33 19.32 -27.38
CA LYS A 351 6.20 20.71 -26.93
C LYS A 351 7.54 21.35 -26.56
N TYR A 352 8.48 21.43 -27.50
CA TYR A 352 9.79 22.09 -27.32
C TYR A 352 9.75 23.58 -26.93
N GLN A 353 8.58 24.22 -26.86
CA GLN A 353 8.46 25.60 -26.41
C GLN A 353 8.64 25.74 -24.89
N TYR A 354 8.34 24.69 -24.12
CA TYR A 354 8.38 24.71 -22.66
C TYR A 354 8.75 23.37 -22.03
N SER A 355 8.87 22.29 -22.81
CA SER A 355 9.34 20.97 -22.38
C SER A 355 10.61 20.60 -23.14
N PHE A 356 11.64 20.14 -22.42
CA PHE A 356 12.93 19.79 -22.98
C PHE A 356 13.38 18.43 -22.45
N VAL A 357 14.18 17.72 -23.25
CA VAL A 357 14.92 16.56 -22.73
C VAL A 357 15.85 17.05 -21.64
N ASN A 358 15.83 16.40 -20.47
CA ASN A 358 16.64 16.82 -19.34
C ASN A 358 18.12 16.62 -19.66
N THR A 359 18.97 17.56 -19.23
CA THR A 359 20.42 17.45 -19.39
C THR A 359 21.03 16.47 -18.39
N TYR A 360 20.33 16.17 -17.29
CA TYR A 360 20.68 15.09 -16.37
C TYR A 360 20.16 13.75 -16.89
N THR A 361 21.09 12.85 -17.23
CA THR A 361 20.76 11.51 -17.75
C THR A 361 20.96 10.39 -16.72
N GLY A 362 21.46 10.72 -15.52
CA GLY A 362 21.68 9.74 -14.45
C GLY A 362 22.99 9.95 -13.69
N GLY A 363 23.35 8.94 -12.91
CA GLY A 363 24.56 8.89 -12.10
C GLY A 363 24.85 7.47 -11.64
N PRO A 364 25.80 7.26 -10.73
CA PRO A 364 26.30 5.92 -10.40
C PRO A 364 25.24 4.98 -9.79
N TYR A 365 24.10 5.49 -9.35
CA TYR A 365 23.01 4.69 -8.77
C TYR A 365 21.77 4.59 -9.67
N GLN A 366 21.68 5.36 -10.76
CA GLN A 366 20.50 5.34 -11.64
C GLN A 366 20.83 5.84 -13.05
N GLN A 367 20.17 5.28 -14.07
CA GLN A 367 19.95 5.97 -15.34
C GLN A 367 18.57 6.63 -15.29
N ALA A 368 18.48 7.88 -15.72
CA ALA A 368 17.24 8.64 -15.70
C ALA A 368 16.78 8.97 -17.13
N ILE A 369 15.60 8.49 -17.51
CA ILE A 369 14.92 8.91 -18.74
C ILE A 369 13.96 10.02 -18.32
N SER A 370 14.31 11.26 -18.62
CA SER A 370 13.62 12.39 -18.02
C SER A 370 13.44 13.59 -18.94
N THR A 371 12.38 14.34 -18.64
CA THR A 371 12.06 15.63 -19.26
C THR A 371 11.97 16.71 -18.20
N THR A 372 12.32 17.92 -18.60
CA THR A 372 12.25 19.13 -17.78
C THR A 372 11.27 20.09 -18.44
N SER A 373 10.18 20.40 -17.72
CA SER A 373 9.11 21.29 -18.18
C SER A 373 9.03 22.55 -17.35
N MET A 374 8.95 23.70 -18.01
CA MET A 374 8.73 24.99 -17.37
C MET A 374 7.26 25.12 -16.93
N LEU A 375 7.05 25.69 -15.74
CA LEU A 375 5.75 25.79 -15.10
C LEU A 375 5.25 27.23 -15.05
N ASN A 376 3.92 27.39 -14.97
CA ASN A 376 3.33 28.68 -14.65
C ASN A 376 3.47 28.95 -13.14
N ASN A 377 3.99 30.12 -12.78
CA ASN A 377 4.13 30.56 -11.39
C ASN A 377 2.78 30.80 -10.68
N ASP A 378 1.67 30.85 -11.42
CA ASP A 378 0.32 30.91 -10.84
C ASP A 378 -0.15 29.56 -10.26
N TRP A 379 0.53 28.44 -10.56
CA TRP A 379 0.21 27.11 -10.03
C TRP A 379 0.74 26.86 -8.61
N TYR A 380 1.12 27.93 -7.89
CA TYR A 380 1.74 27.88 -6.57
C TYR A 380 0.87 28.58 -5.51
N ASP A 381 1.09 28.24 -4.23
CA ASP A 381 0.48 28.88 -3.05
C ASP A 381 -1.06 28.87 -3.02
N GLY A 382 -1.69 27.87 -3.65
CA GLY A 382 -3.14 27.74 -3.68
C GLY A 382 -3.83 28.75 -4.60
N LYS A 383 -3.10 29.46 -5.46
CA LYS A 383 -3.69 30.39 -6.45
C LYS A 383 -4.44 29.62 -7.54
N GLU A 384 -3.76 28.66 -8.16
CA GLU A 384 -4.33 27.73 -9.13
C GLU A 384 -3.81 26.31 -8.89
N TYR A 385 -4.58 25.34 -9.38
CA TYR A 385 -4.23 23.92 -9.38
C TYR A 385 -3.97 23.49 -10.81
N GLN A 386 -2.97 22.63 -10.98
CA GLN A 386 -2.66 22.05 -12.27
C GLN A 386 -2.59 20.53 -12.22
N LYS A 387 -2.98 19.90 -13.33
CA LYS A 387 -2.92 18.45 -13.49
C LYS A 387 -1.54 18.01 -13.95
N TYR A 388 -1.00 17.01 -13.28
CA TYR A 388 0.21 16.31 -13.64
C TYR A 388 -0.11 14.83 -13.75
N ALA A 389 0.39 14.16 -14.77
CA ALA A 389 0.17 12.73 -14.92
C ALA A 389 1.27 12.04 -15.72
N PHE A 390 1.37 10.73 -15.52
CA PHE A 390 1.93 9.83 -16.53
C PHE A 390 0.87 8.81 -16.95
N GLU A 391 0.99 8.35 -18.19
CA GLU A 391 0.36 7.16 -18.72
C GLU A 391 1.47 6.15 -19.03
N TYR A 392 1.33 4.91 -18.59
CA TYR A 392 2.28 3.87 -18.95
C TYR A 392 1.63 2.52 -19.28
N ALA A 393 2.29 1.83 -20.20
CA ALA A 393 2.03 0.45 -20.58
C ALA A 393 3.25 -0.40 -20.20
N PRO A 394 3.12 -1.35 -19.25
CA PRO A 394 4.20 -2.26 -18.86
C PRO A 394 4.79 -3.05 -20.03
N GLY A 395 6.06 -3.43 -19.91
CA GLY A 395 6.70 -4.41 -20.81
C GLY A 395 7.97 -3.92 -21.50
N GLY A 396 8.49 -4.75 -22.40
CA GLY A 396 9.76 -4.55 -23.10
C GLY A 396 9.64 -4.41 -24.62
N THR A 397 8.45 -4.06 -25.13
CA THR A 397 8.17 -4.00 -26.58
C THR A 397 7.87 -2.57 -27.03
N ALA A 398 7.68 -2.36 -28.34
CA ALA A 398 7.29 -1.05 -28.88
C ALA A 398 5.90 -0.59 -28.41
N ASP A 399 5.04 -1.51 -27.92
CA ASP A 399 3.73 -1.18 -27.35
C ASP A 399 3.82 -0.80 -25.86
N SER A 400 4.99 -0.96 -25.25
CA SER A 400 5.27 -0.61 -23.85
C SER A 400 5.92 0.78 -23.81
N TYR A 401 5.29 1.73 -23.15
CA TYR A 401 5.70 3.14 -23.17
C TYR A 401 5.41 3.85 -21.85
N ILE A 402 6.02 5.01 -21.67
CA ILE A 402 5.62 6.01 -20.68
C ILE A 402 5.43 7.34 -21.42
N ALA A 403 4.32 8.01 -21.16
CA ALA A 403 4.03 9.34 -21.65
C ALA A 403 3.62 10.24 -20.49
N TRP A 404 4.25 11.40 -20.40
CA TRP A 404 3.97 12.38 -19.35
C TRP A 404 3.15 13.54 -19.89
N THR A 405 2.23 14.01 -19.06
CA THR A 405 1.35 15.14 -19.40
C THR A 405 1.31 16.15 -18.28
N ILE A 406 1.28 17.43 -18.63
CA ILE A 406 0.94 18.55 -17.75
C ILE A 406 -0.27 19.26 -18.36
N GLY A 407 -1.38 19.32 -17.62
CA GLY A 407 -2.68 19.70 -18.16
C GLY A 407 -3.16 18.69 -19.19
N ASN A 408 -3.37 19.14 -20.43
CA ASN A 408 -3.75 18.28 -21.56
C ASN A 408 -2.63 18.10 -22.59
N ASP A 409 -1.45 18.68 -22.34
CA ASP A 409 -0.34 18.62 -23.26
C ASP A 409 0.60 17.47 -22.88
N GLU A 410 1.07 16.75 -23.89
CA GLU A 410 2.12 15.74 -23.75
C GLU A 410 3.48 16.42 -23.69
N MET A 411 4.20 16.22 -22.59
CA MET A 411 5.52 16.81 -22.34
C MET A 411 6.61 15.97 -22.98
N MET A 412 6.57 14.65 -22.77
CA MET A 412 7.49 13.68 -23.33
C MET A 412 6.83 12.30 -23.39
N LYS A 413 7.24 11.51 -24.37
CA LYS A 413 6.90 10.09 -24.47
C LYS A 413 8.11 9.28 -24.93
N PHE A 414 8.26 8.07 -24.42
CA PHE A 414 9.21 7.10 -24.97
C PHE A 414 8.62 5.70 -24.90
N ASP A 415 9.07 4.82 -25.79
CA ASP A 415 8.77 3.39 -25.74
C ASP A 415 9.99 2.57 -25.27
N ALA A 416 9.76 1.31 -24.88
CA ALA A 416 10.78 0.46 -24.27
C ALA A 416 12.04 0.27 -25.14
N ARG A 417 12.00 0.54 -26.44
CA ARG A 417 13.20 0.50 -27.31
C ARG A 417 14.22 1.60 -26.95
N ALA A 418 13.79 2.70 -26.31
CA ALA A 418 14.69 3.72 -25.78
C ALA A 418 15.65 3.16 -24.71
N ILE A 419 15.23 2.12 -24.01
CA ILE A 419 16.01 1.38 -23.00
C ILE A 419 16.29 -0.06 -23.46
N GLY A 420 16.47 -0.24 -24.77
CA GLY A 420 16.75 -1.53 -25.40
C GLY A 420 18.13 -2.11 -25.08
N PRO A 421 18.48 -3.27 -25.65
CA PRO A 421 19.81 -3.88 -25.48
C PRO A 421 20.93 -2.97 -26.01
N ASN A 422 22.07 -2.94 -25.32
CA ASN A 422 23.24 -2.12 -25.71
C ASN A 422 24.51 -2.95 -25.98
N GLY A 423 24.35 -4.25 -26.21
CA GLY A 423 25.43 -5.21 -26.50
C GLY A 423 25.98 -5.91 -25.26
N ASN A 424 26.00 -5.25 -24.10
CA ASN A 424 26.41 -5.85 -22.83
C ASN A 424 25.20 -6.34 -22.02
N ILE A 425 24.13 -5.55 -22.01
CA ILE A 425 22.86 -5.88 -21.35
C ILE A 425 21.75 -6.05 -22.39
N LYS A 426 20.74 -6.86 -22.03
CA LYS A 426 19.52 -7.13 -22.78
C LYS A 426 18.45 -6.06 -22.53
N GLN A 427 17.23 -6.33 -23.00
CA GLN A 427 16.09 -5.44 -22.91
C GLN A 427 15.73 -5.14 -21.45
N ARG A 428 15.61 -3.85 -21.12
CA ARG A 428 15.00 -3.36 -19.87
C ARG A 428 13.53 -3.09 -20.09
N TYR A 429 12.76 -3.08 -19.02
CA TYR A 429 11.30 -3.02 -19.12
C TYR A 429 10.80 -1.64 -18.69
N VAL A 430 9.73 -1.16 -19.33
CA VAL A 430 8.81 -0.25 -18.66
C VAL A 430 8.16 -1.05 -17.53
N SER A 431 8.15 -0.50 -16.31
CA SER A 431 7.90 -1.25 -15.07
C SER A 431 6.77 -2.27 -15.18
N GLU A 432 7.10 -3.51 -14.84
CA GLU A 432 6.14 -4.61 -14.69
C GLU A 432 5.76 -4.86 -13.23
N GLU A 433 6.40 -4.15 -12.30
CA GLU A 433 6.12 -4.27 -10.86
C GLU A 433 4.79 -3.59 -10.51
N PRO A 434 4.02 -4.10 -9.53
CA PRO A 434 2.95 -3.32 -8.92
C PRO A 434 3.55 -2.07 -8.27
N MET A 435 3.06 -0.91 -8.66
CA MET A 435 3.57 0.39 -8.23
C MET A 435 2.75 0.93 -7.06
N SER A 436 3.43 1.47 -6.05
CA SER A 436 2.84 2.23 -4.95
C SER A 436 3.00 3.72 -5.20
N MET A 437 2.07 4.54 -4.69
CA MET A 437 2.07 6.00 -4.86
C MET A 437 2.76 6.67 -3.68
N VAL A 438 3.52 7.72 -3.97
CA VAL A 438 4.24 8.53 -2.99
C VAL A 438 4.01 10.01 -3.29
N ILE A 439 3.70 10.76 -2.24
CA ILE A 439 3.58 12.21 -2.27
C ILE A 439 4.37 12.76 -1.11
N ASN A 440 5.44 13.50 -1.38
CA ASN A 440 6.23 14.13 -0.34
C ASN A 440 6.38 15.61 -0.61
N PHE A 441 6.60 16.36 0.47
CA PHE A 441 7.12 17.69 0.37
C PHE A 441 8.41 17.75 1.18
N GLY A 442 9.54 17.64 0.51
CA GLY A 442 10.84 17.68 1.18
C GLY A 442 11.73 18.83 0.73
N PHE A 443 12.94 18.85 1.26
CA PHE A 443 14.03 19.64 0.73
C PHE A 443 15.41 19.16 1.22
N SER A 444 16.39 19.19 0.32
CA SER A 444 17.74 18.73 0.63
C SER A 444 18.79 19.48 -0.19
N ASN A 445 19.97 19.67 0.42
CA ASN A 445 21.15 20.20 -0.29
C ASN A 445 21.71 19.21 -1.34
N ASN A 446 21.34 17.92 -1.26
CA ASN A 446 21.71 16.94 -2.28
C ASN A 446 20.80 17.00 -3.50
N TRP A 447 19.63 17.64 -3.39
CA TRP A 447 18.69 17.81 -4.50
C TRP A 447 18.97 19.09 -5.27
N VAL A 448 18.91 20.24 -4.61
CA VAL A 448 19.20 21.56 -5.19
C VAL A 448 19.89 22.49 -4.21
N LEU A 449 20.50 23.55 -4.73
CA LEU A 449 21.05 24.62 -3.88
C LEU A 449 19.90 25.44 -3.27
N ILE A 450 19.85 25.48 -1.94
CA ILE A 450 18.74 26.13 -1.21
C ILE A 450 18.96 27.64 -1.12
N ASN A 451 18.00 28.43 -1.61
CA ASN A 451 17.97 29.88 -1.44
C ASN A 451 17.26 30.28 -0.14
N TRP A 452 17.96 30.13 0.98
CA TRP A 452 17.43 30.38 2.33
C TRP A 452 16.76 31.75 2.54
N THR A 453 17.23 32.79 1.85
CA THR A 453 16.70 34.15 2.02
C THR A 453 15.35 34.38 1.34
N ALA A 454 15.02 33.56 0.34
CA ALA A 454 13.79 33.68 -0.42
C ALA A 454 12.67 32.76 0.12
N LEU A 455 13.02 31.68 0.82
CA LEU A 455 12.04 30.75 1.38
C LEU A 455 11.30 31.35 2.58
N HIS A 456 10.03 30.99 2.73
CA HIS A 456 9.19 31.38 3.86
C HIS A 456 8.52 30.15 4.49
N TRP A 457 8.21 30.27 5.78
CA TRP A 457 7.65 29.19 6.60
C TRP A 457 6.34 29.67 7.22
N PRO A 458 5.29 28.83 7.30
CA PRO A 458 5.19 27.50 6.71
C PRO A 458 5.03 27.55 5.19
N ALA A 459 5.41 26.48 4.49
CA ALA A 459 5.04 26.24 3.10
C ALA A 459 4.10 25.03 3.03
N VAL A 460 3.20 24.99 2.04
CA VAL A 460 2.19 23.91 1.95
C VAL A 460 2.04 23.44 0.52
N LEU A 461 2.23 22.13 0.31
CA LEU A 461 1.81 21.43 -0.90
C LEU A 461 0.33 21.06 -0.77
N ARG A 462 -0.48 21.42 -1.76
CA ARG A 462 -1.92 21.17 -1.78
C ARG A 462 -2.27 20.23 -2.91
N VAL A 463 -2.95 19.13 -2.62
CA VAL A 463 -3.42 18.18 -3.63
C VAL A 463 -4.95 18.17 -3.60
N ASP A 464 -5.55 18.57 -4.71
CA ASP A 464 -7.00 18.62 -4.92
C ASP A 464 -7.57 17.22 -5.12
N TYR A 465 -6.94 16.40 -5.96
CA TYR A 465 -7.31 14.99 -6.08
C TYR A 465 -6.17 14.12 -6.59
N ILE A 466 -6.34 12.81 -6.37
CA ILE A 466 -5.60 11.73 -7.00
C ILE A 466 -6.58 10.85 -7.76
N ARG A 467 -6.24 10.47 -8.99
CA ARG A 467 -7.05 9.56 -9.82
C ARG A 467 -6.15 8.58 -10.58
N LEU A 468 -6.53 7.30 -10.51
CA LEU A 468 -5.94 6.21 -11.29
C LEU A 468 -6.95 5.72 -12.32
N TYR A 469 -6.52 5.63 -13.57
CA TYR A 469 -7.34 5.12 -14.67
C TYR A 469 -6.66 3.94 -15.35
N GLN A 470 -7.42 2.93 -15.75
CA GLN A 470 -6.89 1.77 -16.48
C GLN A 470 -7.75 1.48 -17.70
N LYS A 471 -7.16 0.83 -18.71
CA LYS A 471 -7.89 0.42 -19.91
C LYS A 471 -8.98 -0.57 -19.52
N GLU A 472 -10.14 -0.44 -20.16
CA GLU A 472 -11.28 -1.33 -19.92
C GLU A 472 -10.88 -2.80 -20.14
N GLY A 473 -11.12 -3.65 -19.14
CA GLY A 473 -10.77 -5.07 -19.16
C GLY A 473 -9.30 -5.38 -18.84
N GLN A 474 -8.50 -4.38 -18.49
CA GLN A 474 -7.10 -4.52 -18.05
C GLN A 474 -6.88 -3.90 -16.66
N GLU A 475 -7.93 -3.85 -15.85
CA GLU A 475 -7.87 -3.29 -14.51
C GLU A 475 -7.01 -4.17 -13.59
N SER A 476 -6.06 -3.56 -12.90
CA SER A 476 -5.14 -4.19 -11.96
C SER A 476 -4.81 -3.21 -10.84
N VAL A 477 -5.67 -3.22 -9.81
CA VAL A 477 -5.48 -2.48 -8.55
C VAL A 477 -5.23 -3.51 -7.45
N THR A 478 -3.99 -3.98 -7.35
CA THR A 478 -3.54 -4.97 -6.39
C THR A 478 -2.02 -4.88 -6.22
N CYS A 479 -1.52 -5.19 -5.02
CA CYS A 479 -0.09 -5.35 -4.76
C CYS A 479 0.42 -6.77 -5.10
N ASP A 480 -0.49 -7.68 -5.45
CA ASP A 480 -0.18 -9.05 -5.87
C ASP A 480 -0.77 -9.38 -7.25
N PRO A 481 -0.38 -8.67 -8.32
CA PRO A 481 -0.76 -9.09 -9.67
C PRO A 481 -0.09 -10.43 -10.02
N PRO A 482 -0.73 -11.30 -10.82
CA PRO A 482 -0.21 -12.62 -11.13
C PRO A 482 1.23 -12.61 -11.65
N GLY A 483 2.11 -13.35 -10.96
CA GLY A 483 3.53 -13.46 -11.27
C GLY A 483 4.38 -12.25 -10.86
N TYR A 484 3.81 -11.28 -10.14
CA TYR A 484 4.51 -10.16 -9.52
C TYR A 484 4.05 -9.94 -8.08
N GLU A 485 3.70 -11.01 -7.39
CA GLU A 485 3.27 -11.00 -5.99
C GLU A 485 4.39 -10.44 -5.09
N THR A 486 4.01 -9.67 -4.07
CA THR A 486 4.92 -8.94 -3.18
C THR A 486 4.57 -9.11 -1.71
N THR A 487 3.29 -9.26 -1.36
CA THR A 487 2.84 -9.19 0.04
C THR A 487 3.47 -10.27 0.93
N GLU A 488 3.53 -11.51 0.45
CA GLU A 488 4.12 -12.62 1.23
C GLU A 488 5.64 -12.44 1.41
N TYR A 489 6.35 -11.97 0.38
CA TYR A 489 7.78 -11.68 0.48
C TYR A 489 8.05 -10.55 1.49
N ILE A 490 7.30 -9.46 1.42
CA ILE A 490 7.41 -8.33 2.37
C ILE A 490 7.15 -8.82 3.81
N LYS A 491 6.11 -9.62 4.01
CA LYS A 491 5.72 -10.16 5.31
C LYS A 491 6.81 -11.07 5.90
N ASN A 492 7.51 -11.84 5.08
CA ASN A 492 8.60 -12.73 5.51
C ASN A 492 9.91 -11.98 5.81
N HIS A 493 10.00 -10.69 5.49
CA HIS A 493 11.20 -9.88 5.69
C HIS A 493 11.02 -8.65 6.61
N PRO A 494 10.33 -8.76 7.77
CA PRO A 494 9.87 -7.60 8.53
C PRO A 494 11.00 -6.68 9.01
N LYS A 495 12.19 -7.21 9.31
CA LYS A 495 13.32 -6.39 9.77
C LYS A 495 13.80 -5.37 8.72
N ALA A 496 13.80 -5.70 7.43
CA ALA A 496 14.17 -4.75 6.38
C ALA A 496 13.06 -3.71 6.16
N TYR A 497 11.81 -4.16 6.17
CA TYR A 497 10.65 -3.31 5.87
C TYR A 497 10.16 -2.47 7.04
N ARG A 498 10.56 -2.75 8.30
CA ARG A 498 10.06 -2.03 9.49
C ARG A 498 11.13 -1.28 10.27
N ASN A 499 12.41 -1.43 9.92
CA ASN A 499 13.49 -0.74 10.60
C ASN A 499 14.21 0.22 9.64
N PRO A 500 13.97 1.55 9.75
CA PRO A 500 14.59 2.53 8.85
C PRO A 500 16.10 2.70 9.11
N ASN A 501 16.61 2.26 10.27
CA ASN A 501 18.03 2.36 10.60
C ASN A 501 18.90 1.30 9.90
N VAL A 502 18.29 0.31 9.25
CA VAL A 502 19.01 -0.73 8.52
C VAL A 502 19.07 -0.32 7.06
N THR A 503 20.28 -0.19 6.52
CA THR A 503 20.50 0.34 5.18
C THR A 503 20.88 -0.71 4.14
N LYS A 504 21.33 -1.89 4.56
CA LYS A 504 21.65 -3.02 3.67
C LYS A 504 20.80 -4.24 3.98
N TRP A 505 20.57 -5.07 2.96
CA TRP A 505 19.79 -6.30 3.10
C TRP A 505 20.44 -7.29 4.10
N GLU A 506 21.76 -7.44 4.04
CA GLU A 506 22.50 -8.36 4.92
C GLU A 506 22.49 -7.88 6.39
N ASP A 507 22.50 -6.58 6.63
CA ASP A 507 22.41 -6.00 7.98
C ASP A 507 21.01 -6.25 8.61
N ALA A 508 20.00 -6.48 7.76
CA ALA A 508 18.69 -6.95 8.19
C ALA A 508 18.72 -8.43 8.63
N GLY A 509 19.81 -9.16 8.42
CA GLY A 509 19.97 -10.56 8.81
C GLY A 509 19.51 -11.56 7.76
N TYR A 510 19.26 -11.10 6.53
CA TYR A 510 18.88 -11.93 5.40
C TYR A 510 20.07 -12.19 4.49
N LYS A 511 20.12 -13.35 3.86
CA LYS A 511 21.20 -13.69 2.92
C LYS A 511 20.95 -13.02 1.58
N TRP A 512 22.02 -12.60 0.91
CA TRP A 512 21.94 -12.21 -0.50
C TRP A 512 21.70 -13.45 -1.38
N PRO A 513 20.61 -13.50 -2.17
CA PRO A 513 20.32 -14.64 -3.03
C PRO A 513 21.42 -14.86 -4.07
N LYS A 514 21.80 -16.12 -4.28
CA LYS A 514 22.75 -16.50 -5.34
C LYS A 514 22.04 -16.61 -6.69
N ASN A 515 22.78 -16.42 -7.77
CA ASN A 515 22.30 -16.61 -9.14
C ASN A 515 23.26 -17.48 -9.98
N SER A 516 22.73 -18.11 -11.03
CA SER A 516 23.49 -19.02 -11.90
C SER A 516 24.64 -18.34 -12.64
N PHE A 517 24.48 -17.07 -13.03
CA PHE A 517 25.50 -16.33 -13.77
C PHE A 517 26.81 -16.16 -12.99
N MET A 518 26.72 -15.79 -11.71
CA MET A 518 27.88 -15.56 -10.86
C MET A 518 28.32 -16.80 -10.07
N HIS A 519 27.41 -17.75 -9.80
CA HIS A 519 27.65 -18.82 -8.82
C HIS A 519 27.64 -20.24 -9.40
N GLY A 520 27.25 -20.44 -10.67
CA GLY A 520 27.35 -21.75 -11.33
C GLY A 520 26.43 -22.84 -10.79
N CYS A 521 25.28 -22.45 -10.22
CA CYS A 521 24.10 -23.29 -10.06
C CYS A 521 23.31 -23.32 -11.39
#